data_AF-A0A2V9IT45-F1
#
_entry.id   AF-A0A2V9IT45-F1
#
_cell.length_a   1.000
_cell.length_b   1.000
_cell.length_c   1.000
_cell.angle_alpha   90.00
_cell.angle_beta   90.00
_cell.angle_gamma   90.00
#
_symmetry.space_group_name_H-M   'P 1'
#
loop_
_entity.id
_entity.type
_entity.pdbx_description
1 polymer ?
#
loop_
_entity_poly.entity_id
_entity_poly.type
_entity_poly.pdbx_seq_one_letter_code
_entity_poly.pdbx_strand_id
1 'polypeptide(L)'
;MNIAPSGHSARFVGEMIGGLPDGFRGVVRISSASPFVAVTVRSLYNSRGDFLVTTFPIADANRPAPGPIVFPQIADGGGFTTEFIFISATGSATVTVNFLGDNGSPLSAAGVSP
;
A
#
# COMPACT_ATOMS: atom_id res chain seq x y z
N MET A 1 -8.13 9.09 -18.22
CA MET A 1 -6.93 9.73 -18.80
C MET A 1 -6.72 9.16 -20.19
N ASN A 2 -6.35 9.97 -21.19
CA ASN A 2 -6.01 9.48 -22.52
C ASN A 2 -4.48 9.49 -22.65
N ILE A 3 -3.88 8.32 -22.83
CA ILE A 3 -2.43 8.14 -23.03
C ILE A 3 -2.27 7.53 -24.41
N ALA A 4 -1.54 8.22 -25.29
CA ALA A 4 -1.24 7.71 -26.62
C ALA A 4 -0.39 6.42 -26.56
N PRO A 5 -0.33 5.61 -27.63
CA PRO A 5 0.57 4.47 -27.71
C PRO A 5 2.02 4.86 -27.38
N SER A 6 2.70 4.06 -26.56
CA SER A 6 4.04 4.35 -26.02
C SER A 6 4.15 5.66 -25.21
N GLY A 7 3.02 6.25 -24.82
CA GLY A 7 2.97 7.43 -23.98
C GLY A 7 3.11 7.10 -22.49
N HIS A 8 3.52 8.10 -21.72
CA HIS A 8 3.61 8.03 -20.27
C HIS A 8 2.91 9.24 -19.64
N SER A 9 2.34 9.04 -18.45
CA SER A 9 1.79 10.14 -17.66
C SER A 9 2.14 9.93 -16.19
N ALA A 10 2.53 11.01 -15.52
CA ALA A 10 2.85 11.03 -14.11
C ALA A 10 2.10 12.18 -13.43
N ARG A 11 1.38 11.85 -12.36
CA ARG A 11 0.54 12.77 -11.58
C ARG A 11 0.50 12.32 -10.13
N PHE A 12 0.33 13.29 -9.22
CA PHE A 12 -0.02 12.97 -7.85
C PHE A 12 -1.49 12.53 -7.77
N VAL A 13 -1.82 11.65 -6.83
CA VAL A 13 -3.21 11.20 -6.62
C VAL A 13 -4.15 12.38 -6.37
N GLY A 14 -3.71 13.40 -5.62
CA GLY A 14 -4.49 14.61 -5.38
C GLY A 14 -4.72 15.49 -6.62
N GLU A 15 -3.88 15.37 -7.66
CA GLU A 15 -4.14 16.02 -8.96
C GLU A 15 -5.14 15.22 -9.81
N MET A 16 -5.19 13.91 -9.62
CA MET A 16 -6.10 13.01 -10.34
C MET A 16 -7.50 12.96 -9.72
N ILE A 17 -7.57 13.11 -8.39
CA ILE A 17 -8.80 13.01 -7.60
C ILE A 17 -8.89 14.28 -6.74
N GLY A 18 -9.71 15.23 -7.19
CA GLY A 18 -9.96 16.47 -6.46
C GLY A 18 -10.93 16.27 -5.29
N GLY A 19 -10.82 17.15 -4.28
CA GLY A 19 -11.78 17.23 -3.17
C GLY A 19 -11.61 16.17 -2.08
N LEU A 20 -10.47 15.48 -2.02
CA LEU A 20 -10.15 14.60 -0.89
C LEU A 20 -9.89 15.45 0.37
N PRO A 21 -10.48 15.10 1.53
CA PRO A 21 -10.21 15.81 2.77
C PRO A 21 -8.78 15.57 3.27
N ASP A 22 -8.29 16.47 4.13
CA ASP A 22 -7.00 16.28 4.79
C ASP A 22 -6.96 14.98 5.58
N GLY A 23 -5.86 14.24 5.46
CA GLY A 23 -5.69 12.95 6.12
C GLY A 23 -6.51 11.80 5.51
N PHE A 24 -7.13 11.98 4.34
CA PHE A 24 -7.86 10.92 3.64
C PHE A 24 -7.03 9.64 3.50
N ARG A 25 -7.62 8.52 3.92
CA ARG A 25 -7.10 7.16 3.69
C ARG A 25 -8.08 6.39 2.84
N GLY A 26 -7.60 5.80 1.75
CA GLY A 26 -8.43 5.04 0.83
C GLY A 26 -7.60 4.30 -0.21
N VAL A 27 -8.31 3.62 -1.11
CA VAL A 27 -7.71 2.83 -2.19
C VAL A 27 -7.99 3.50 -3.53
N VAL A 28 -6.94 3.71 -4.32
CA VAL A 28 -7.08 4.14 -5.72
C VAL A 28 -7.09 2.90 -6.61
N ARG A 29 -8.18 2.71 -7.36
CA ARG A 29 -8.28 1.67 -8.39
C ARG A 29 -8.06 2.29 -9.76
N ILE A 30 -7.09 1.76 -10.51
CA ILE A 30 -6.82 2.15 -11.90
C ILE A 30 -7.24 1.00 -12.81
N SER A 31 -8.00 1.32 -13.86
CA SER A 31 -8.42 0.35 -14.88
C SER A 31 -8.26 0.95 -16.27
N SER A 32 -8.09 0.08 -17.27
CA SER A 32 -7.96 0.45 -18.67
C SER A 32 -8.51 -0.68 -19.53
N ALA A 33 -9.10 -0.33 -20.68
CA ALA A 33 -9.51 -1.31 -21.69
C ALA A 33 -8.31 -1.88 -22.49
N SER A 34 -7.16 -1.17 -22.46
CA SER A 34 -5.91 -1.60 -23.10
C SER A 34 -4.86 -1.95 -22.04
N PRO A 35 -3.93 -2.90 -22.31
CA PRO A 35 -2.86 -3.23 -21.40
C PRO A 35 -2.04 -2.01 -21.00
N PHE A 36 -1.70 -1.91 -19.72
CA PHE A 36 -0.87 -0.84 -19.18
C PHE A 36 0.02 -1.37 -18.06
N VAL A 37 1.07 -0.63 -17.76
CA VAL A 37 1.91 -0.84 -16.58
C VAL A 37 1.84 0.41 -15.73
N ALA A 38 1.66 0.24 -14.42
CA ALA A 38 1.64 1.32 -13.46
C ALA A 38 2.85 1.22 -12.52
N VAL A 39 3.37 2.38 -12.14
CA VAL A 39 4.40 2.53 -11.12
C VAL A 39 3.88 3.52 -10.10
N THR A 40 3.96 3.15 -8.83
CA THR A 40 3.51 3.97 -7.71
C THR A 40 4.68 4.32 -6.80
N VAL A 41 4.72 5.58 -6.38
CA VAL A 41 5.66 6.09 -5.38
C VAL A 41 4.87 6.79 -4.28
N ARG A 42 5.29 6.59 -3.04
CA ARG A 42 4.81 7.37 -1.90
C ARG A 42 5.74 8.55 -1.73
N SER A 43 5.17 9.73 -1.61
CA SER A 43 5.90 10.94 -1.23
C SER A 43 5.52 11.36 0.19
N LEU A 44 6.47 11.94 0.92
CA LEU A 44 6.24 12.54 2.23
C LEU A 44 7.24 13.67 2.48
N TYR A 45 6.85 14.63 3.32
CA TYR A 45 7.78 15.60 3.88
C TYR A 45 8.16 15.15 5.29
N ASN A 46 9.46 15.16 5.62
CA ASN A 46 9.90 14.89 6.98
C ASN A 46 9.77 16.15 7.87
N SER A 47 10.13 16.03 9.16
CA SER A 47 10.08 17.15 10.10
C SER A 47 11.03 18.32 9.78
N ARG A 48 12.04 18.09 8.93
CA ARG A 48 12.94 19.14 8.40
C ARG A 48 12.40 19.80 7.14
N GLY A 49 11.28 19.32 6.60
CA GLY A 49 10.73 19.80 5.33
C GLY A 49 11.37 19.19 4.09
N ASP A 50 12.17 18.11 4.23
CA ASP A 50 12.75 17.43 3.07
C ASP A 50 11.68 16.60 2.35
N PHE A 51 11.58 16.72 1.03
CA PHE A 51 10.73 15.88 0.20
C PHE A 51 11.38 14.52 -0.02
N LEU A 52 10.72 13.47 0.44
CA LEU A 52 11.18 12.09 0.34
C LEU A 52 10.26 11.29 -0.56
N VAL A 53 10.83 10.38 -1.34
CA VAL A 53 10.10 9.44 -2.19
C VAL A 53 10.57 8.02 -1.94
N THR A 54 9.62 7.08 -1.94
CA THR A 54 9.90 5.64 -1.92
C THR A 54 8.97 4.93 -2.89
N THR A 55 9.41 3.80 -3.43
CA THR A 55 8.50 2.92 -4.17
C THR A 55 7.35 2.49 -3.25
N PHE A 56 6.14 2.46 -3.80
CA PHE A 56 4.95 1.97 -3.12
C PHE A 56 4.39 0.81 -3.94
N PRO A 57 4.14 -0.37 -3.35
CA PRO A 57 3.70 -1.52 -4.12
C PRO A 57 2.28 -1.31 -4.68
N ILE A 58 2.03 -1.86 -5.87
CA ILE A 58 0.71 -1.92 -6.49
C ILE A 58 0.23 -3.38 -6.54
N ALA A 59 -1.06 -3.59 -6.29
CA ALA A 59 -1.69 -4.89 -6.43
C ALA A 59 -2.40 -5.00 -7.80
N ASP A 60 -2.19 -6.12 -8.51
CA ASP A 60 -3.01 -6.48 -9.66
C ASP A 60 -4.31 -7.10 -9.15
N ALA A 61 -5.42 -6.35 -9.26
CA ALA A 61 -6.73 -6.77 -8.77
C ALA A 61 -7.31 -7.99 -9.52
N ASN A 62 -6.75 -8.37 -10.68
CA ASN A 62 -7.17 -9.54 -11.45
C ASN A 62 -6.29 -10.77 -11.19
N ARG A 63 -5.20 -10.62 -10.42
CA ARG A 63 -4.29 -11.71 -10.09
C ARG A 63 -4.40 -12.05 -8.60
N PRO A 64 -4.58 -13.34 -8.24
CA PRO A 64 -4.53 -13.74 -6.84
C PRO A 64 -3.19 -13.36 -6.21
N ALA A 65 -3.22 -13.01 -4.92
CA ALA A 65 -2.00 -12.76 -4.17
C ALA A 65 -1.16 -14.05 -4.09
N PRO A 66 0.19 -13.95 -4.22
CA PRO A 66 1.06 -15.09 -4.01
C PRO A 66 0.96 -15.58 -2.55
N GLY A 67 0.96 -16.90 -2.34
CA GLY A 67 0.88 -17.51 -1.02
C GLY A 67 1.98 -18.56 -0.80
N PRO A 68 2.59 -18.63 0.40
CA PRO A 68 2.34 -17.79 1.58
C PRO A 68 2.99 -16.40 1.48
N ILE A 69 2.38 -15.38 2.10
CA ILE A 69 3.00 -14.06 2.29
C ILE A 69 3.68 -14.07 3.65
N VAL A 70 4.99 -13.83 3.68
CA VAL A 70 5.79 -13.77 4.90
C VAL A 70 6.54 -12.45 4.94
N PHE A 71 6.39 -11.72 6.04
CA PHE A 71 7.22 -10.55 6.35
C PHE A 71 8.28 -11.01 7.36
N PRO A 72 9.56 -11.08 6.95
CA PRO A 72 10.61 -11.67 7.80
C PRO A 72 10.92 -10.84 9.04
N GLN A 73 10.58 -9.55 9.03
CA GLN A 73 10.80 -8.65 10.15
C GLN A 73 9.69 -7.60 10.19
N ILE A 74 9.26 -7.29 11.41
CA ILE A 74 8.37 -6.18 11.73
C ILE A 74 9.01 -5.37 12.86
N ALA A 75 8.72 -4.08 12.91
CA ALA A 75 9.15 -3.19 13.98
C ALA A 75 7.94 -2.66 14.76
N ASP A 76 8.01 -2.75 16.08
CA ASP A 76 7.03 -2.21 17.03
C ASP A 76 7.77 -1.70 18.27
N GLY A 77 7.97 -0.37 18.35
CA GLY A 77 8.70 0.29 19.43
C GLY A 77 9.95 1.05 18.97
N GLY A 78 10.63 1.71 19.92
CA GLY A 78 11.83 2.50 19.62
C GLY A 78 11.61 3.68 18.65
N GLY A 79 10.35 4.14 18.51
CA GLY A 79 9.94 5.16 17.54
C GLY A 79 9.59 4.62 16.15
N PHE A 80 9.66 3.30 15.94
CA PHE A 80 9.26 2.64 14.69
C PHE A 80 7.92 1.93 14.86
N THR A 81 7.14 1.93 13.78
CA THR A 81 5.84 1.24 13.70
C THR A 81 5.71 0.56 12.35
N THR A 82 5.13 -0.64 12.33
CA THR A 82 4.78 -1.34 11.09
C THR A 82 3.28 -1.21 10.81
N GLU A 83 2.93 -0.79 9.60
CA GLU A 83 1.53 -0.69 9.17
C GLU A 83 1.27 -1.74 8.09
N PHE A 84 0.23 -2.56 8.29
CA PHE A 84 -0.25 -3.52 7.29
C PHE A 84 -1.49 -2.97 6.61
N ILE A 85 -1.44 -2.86 5.28
CA ILE A 85 -2.56 -2.41 4.47
C ILE A 85 -3.09 -3.60 3.68
N PHE A 86 -4.31 -4.04 4.02
CA PHE A 86 -4.99 -5.11 3.31
C PHE A 86 -6.01 -4.53 2.33
N ILE A 87 -5.97 -5.01 1.09
CA ILE A 87 -6.85 -4.56 0.02
C ILE A 87 -7.55 -5.79 -0.55
N SER A 88 -8.87 -5.76 -0.60
CA SER A 88 -9.67 -6.78 -1.27
C SER A 88 -10.18 -6.28 -2.60
N ALA A 89 -10.02 -7.08 -3.66
CA ALA A 89 -10.41 -6.72 -5.01
C ALA A 89 -11.91 -6.92 -5.30
N THR A 90 -12.58 -7.81 -4.55
CA THR A 90 -13.92 -8.36 -4.88
C THR A 90 -14.97 -8.14 -3.78
N GLY A 91 -14.63 -7.45 -2.69
CA GLY A 91 -15.56 -7.13 -1.59
C GLY A 91 -15.01 -7.46 -0.21
N SER A 92 -15.86 -7.82 0.74
CA SER A 92 -15.43 -8.17 2.09
C SER A 92 -14.49 -9.38 2.09
N ALA A 93 -13.39 -9.28 2.83
CA ALA A 93 -12.44 -10.35 3.01
C ALA A 93 -11.98 -10.41 4.47
N THR A 94 -11.73 -11.63 4.95
CA THR A 94 -11.11 -11.86 6.26
C THR A 94 -9.66 -12.29 6.04
N VAL A 95 -8.75 -11.68 6.79
CA VAL A 95 -7.34 -12.06 6.80
C VAL A 95 -6.93 -12.40 8.23
N THR A 96 -6.11 -13.43 8.39
CA THR A 96 -5.47 -13.75 9.67
C THR A 96 -4.00 -13.40 9.57
N VAL A 97 -3.52 -12.58 10.51
CA VAL A 97 -2.10 -12.26 10.65
C VAL A 97 -1.58 -13.01 11.87
N ASN A 98 -0.62 -13.91 11.64
CA ASN A 98 0.06 -14.63 12.71
C ASN A 98 1.42 -13.98 12.96
N PHE A 99 1.70 -13.66 14.22
CA PHE A 99 3.00 -13.14 14.64
C PHE A 99 3.80 -14.27 15.27
N LEU A 100 5.05 -14.40 14.84
CA LEU A 100 5.99 -15.40 15.34
C LEU A 100 7.23 -14.67 15.87
N GLY A 101 7.71 -15.10 17.02
CA GLY A 101 9.00 -14.65 17.56
C GLY A 101 10.16 -15.33 16.88
N ASP A 102 11.38 -14.88 17.18
CA ASP A 102 12.62 -15.37 16.56
C ASP A 102 12.83 -16.89 16.75
N ASN A 103 12.23 -17.47 17.79
CA ASN A 103 12.24 -18.91 18.06
C ASN A 103 11.09 -19.69 17.38
N GLY A 104 10.27 -19.04 16.55
CA GLY A 104 9.10 -19.60 15.89
C GLY A 104 7.86 -19.76 16.78
N SER A 105 7.91 -19.32 18.04
CA SER A 105 6.74 -19.37 18.93
C SER A 105 5.75 -18.24 18.61
N PRO A 106 4.42 -18.45 18.74
CA PRO A 106 3.44 -17.40 18.52
C PRO A 106 3.61 -16.21 19.48
N LEU A 107 3.48 -15.00 18.94
CA LEU A 107 3.40 -13.75 19.70
C LEU A 107 1.96 -13.24 19.70
N SER A 108 1.52 -12.65 20.82
CA SER A 108 0.30 -11.83 20.85
C SER A 108 0.66 -10.39 20.51
N ALA A 109 0.14 -9.85 19.41
CA ALA A 109 0.25 -8.43 19.12
C ALA A 109 -0.63 -7.62 20.09
N ALA A 110 -0.05 -6.62 20.76
CA ALA A 110 -0.82 -5.67 21.54
C ALA A 110 -1.44 -4.63 20.60
N GLY A 111 -2.76 -4.60 20.47
CA GLY A 111 -3.49 -3.44 19.92
C GLY A 111 -3.40 -3.23 18.40
N VAL A 112 -3.87 -4.18 17.61
CA VAL A 112 -4.33 -3.88 16.23
C VAL A 112 -5.63 -3.07 16.33
N SER A 113 -5.52 -1.75 16.21
CA SER A 113 -6.70 -0.92 15.89
C SER A 113 -7.06 -1.17 14.43
N PRO A 114 -8.35 -1.39 14.11
CA PRO A 114 -8.83 -1.38 12.73
C PRO A 114 -8.63 0.00 12.07
#